data_AF-A0A7X1GVL7-F1
#
_entry.id   AF-A0A7X1GVL7-F1
#
_cell.length_a   1.000
_cell.length_b   1.000
_cell.length_c   1.000
_cell.angle_alpha   90.00
_cell.angle_beta   90.00
_cell.angle_gamma   90.00
#
_symmetry.space_group_name_H-M   'P 1'
#
loop_
_entity.id
_entity.type
_entity.pdbx_description
1 polymer ?
#
loop_
_entity_poly.entity_id
_entity_poly.type
_entity_poly.pdbx_seq_one_letter_code
_entity_poly.pdbx_strand_id
1 'polypeptide(L)' 'MLQAFAMTYNFDPERWFDMESAALEKAFREGALDPDAYEAAREALQQKLEALWDRLDGSYRLPV' A
#
# COMPACT_ATOMS: atom_id res chain seq x y z
N MET A 1 -29.21 -21.34 -5.13
CA MET A 1 -28.52 -21.61 -3.86
C MET A 1 -27.20 -20.84 -3.85
N LEU A 2 -26.85 -20.27 -2.70
CA LEU A 2 -25.90 -19.17 -2.52
C LEU A 2 -24.53 -19.34 -3.22
N GLN A 3 -24.12 -18.24 -3.85
CA GLN A 3 -22.79 -17.95 -4.36
C GLN A 3 -21.75 -18.08 -3.25
N ALA A 4 -20.84 -19.05 -3.35
CA ALA A 4 -19.55 -18.96 -2.68
C ALA A 4 -18.58 -18.37 -3.70
N PHE A 5 -18.65 -17.04 -3.90
CA PHE A 5 -17.47 -16.34 -4.39
C PHE A 5 -16.38 -16.67 -3.38
N ALA A 6 -15.39 -17.45 -3.80
CA ALA A 6 -14.13 -17.48 -3.08
C ALA A 6 -13.69 -16.01 -2.97
N MET A 7 -13.91 -15.42 -1.80
CA MET A 7 -13.29 -14.17 -1.35
C MET A 7 -11.80 -14.48 -1.27
N THR A 8 -11.18 -14.67 -2.43
CA THR A 8 -9.73 -14.73 -2.54
C THR A 8 -9.31 -13.33 -2.17
N TYR A 9 -8.86 -13.17 -0.93
CA TYR A 9 -8.17 -11.97 -0.49
C TYR A 9 -6.82 -12.01 -1.20
N ASN A 10 -6.85 -11.77 -2.51
CA ASN A 10 -5.67 -11.63 -3.34
C ASN A 10 -5.16 -10.24 -2.98
N PHE A 11 -4.30 -10.21 -1.97
CA PHE A 11 -3.71 -8.98 -1.52
C PHE A 11 -2.85 -8.45 -2.67
N ASP A 12 -3.25 -7.30 -3.20
CA ASP A 12 -2.63 -6.65 -4.35
C ASP A 12 -1.90 -5.39 -3.85
N PRO A 13 -0.56 -5.41 -3.77
CA PRO A 13 0.22 -4.29 -3.23
C PRO A 13 0.04 -3.01 -4.03
N GLU A 14 -0.15 -3.12 -5.34
CA GLU A 14 -0.32 -1.97 -6.23
C GLU A 14 -1.67 -1.30 -5.97
N ARG A 15 -2.74 -2.10 -5.87
CA ARG A 15 -4.08 -1.61 -5.54
C ARG A 15 -4.14 -0.98 -4.15
N TRP A 16 -3.45 -1.57 -3.17
CA TRP A 16 -3.34 -0.97 -1.84
C TRP A 16 -2.60 0.37 -1.90
N PHE A 17 -1.47 0.44 -2.61
CA PHE A 17 -0.70 1.68 -2.76
C PHE A 17 -1.48 2.80 -3.46
N ASP A 18 -2.25 2.46 -4.50
CA ASP A 18 -3.10 3.42 -5.22
C ASP A 18 -4.19 4.00 -4.30
N MET A 19 -4.85 3.15 -3.52
CA MET A 19 -5.87 3.58 -2.55
C MET A 19 -5.28 4.49 -1.46
N GLU A 20 -4.13 4.13 -0.88
CA GLU A 20 -3.47 4.94 0.15
C GLU A 20 -2.93 6.26 -0.41
N SER A 21 -2.37 6.25 -1.62
CA SER A 21 -1.92 7.48 -2.31
C SER A 21 -3.09 8.42 -2.59
N ALA A 22 -4.22 7.89 -3.04
CA ALA A 22 -5.42 8.68 -3.28
C ALA A 22 -5.98 9.30 -1.98
N ALA A 23 -5.92 8.57 -0.87
CA ALA A 23 -6.32 9.09 0.44
C ALA A 23 -5.40 10.22 0.93
N LEU A 24 -4.08 10.07 0.77
CA LEU A 24 -3.10 11.11 1.08
C LEU A 24 -3.30 12.35 0.20
N GLU A 25 -3.47 12.17 -1.12
CA GLU A 25 -3.70 13.28 -2.04
C GLU A 25 -4.99 14.03 -1.71
N LYS A 26 -6.05 13.30 -1.36
CA LYS A 26 -7.30 13.91 -0.93
C LYS A 26 -7.11 14.75 0.33
N ALA A 27 -6.44 14.20 1.35
CA ALA A 27 -6.19 14.91 2.60
C ALA A 27 -5.29 16.15 2.41
N PHE A 28 -4.32 16.10 1.49
CA PHE A 28 -3.53 17.25 1.07
C PHE A 28 -4.39 18.32 0.38
N ARG A 29 -5.25 17.94 -0.57
CA ARG A 29 -6.19 18.86 -1.26
C ARG A 29 -7.21 19.48 -0.32
N GLU A 30 -7.64 18.76 0.71
CA GLU A 30 -8.53 19.25 1.75
C GLU A 30 -7.81 20.16 2.76
N GLY A 31 -6.50 20.35 2.65
CA GLY A 31 -5.69 21.17 3.55
C GLY A 31 -5.46 20.55 4.92
N ALA A 32 -5.75 19.25 5.08
CA ALA A 32 -5.50 18.50 6.31
C ALA A 32 -4.03 18.05 6.44
N LEU A 33 -3.27 18.06 5.35
CA LEU A 33 -1.83 17.87 5.33
C LEU A 33 -1.14 19.09 4.73
N ASP A 34 -0.05 19.53 5.37
CA ASP A 34 0.90 20.48 4.80
C ASP A 34 1.77 19.77 3.74
N PRO A 35 2.38 20.51 2.78
CA PRO A 35 3.16 19.91 1.70
C PRO A 35 4.32 19.03 2.19
N ASP A 36 4.99 19.45 3.27
CA ASP A 36 6.10 18.70 3.87
C ASP A 36 5.63 17.38 4.48
N ALA A 37 4.49 17.41 5.18
CA ALA A 37 3.88 16.22 5.76
C ALA A 37 3.33 15.26 4.68
N TYR A 38 2.82 15.80 3.57
CA TYR A 38 2.38 15.02 2.42
C TYR A 38 3.55 14.29 1.76
N GLU A 39 4.66 14.97 1.52
CA GLU A 39 5.85 14.37 0.91
C GLU A 39 6.42 13.27 1.82
N ALA A 40 6.58 13.54 3.12
CA ALA A 40 7.05 12.55 4.08
C ALA A 40 6.12 11.32 4.16
N ALA A 41 4.80 11.53 4.07
CA ALA A 41 3.84 10.43 4.05
C ALA A 41 3.92 9.61 2.76
N ARG A 42 4.17 10.25 1.61
CA ARG A 42 4.40 9.55 0.33
C ARG A 42 5.67 8.72 0.36
N GLU A 43 6.78 9.28 0.85
CA GLU A 43 8.04 8.55 0.98
C GLU A 43 7.88 7.33 1.89
N ALA A 44 7.20 7.49 3.03
CA ALA A 44 6.91 6.38 3.94
C ALA A 44 6.01 5.31 3.28
N LEU A 45 5.05 5.72 2.44
CA LEU A 45 4.19 4.80 1.70
C LEU A 45 4.97 4.03 0.63
N GLN A 46 5.90 4.69 -0.07
CA GLN A 46 6.82 4.08 -1.04
C GLN A 46 7.68 3.00 -0.38
N GLN A 47 8.31 3.30 0.75
CA GLN A 47 9.14 2.34 1.50
C GLN A 47 8.34 1.12 1.96
N LYS A 48 7.08 1.31 2.36
CA LYS A 48 6.19 0.21 2.72
C LYS A 48 5.87 -0.68 1.52
N LEU A 49 5.61 -0.09 0.35
CA LEU A 49 5.38 -0.83 -0.89
C LEU A 49 6.60 -1.67 -1.26
N GLU A 50 7.80 -1.10 -1.19
CA GLU A 50 9.05 -1.82 -1.44
C GLU A 50 9.25 -2.98 -0.45
N ALA A 51 9.00 -2.77 0.85
CA ALA A 51 9.06 -3.83 1.85
C ALA A 51 8.00 -4.93 1.65
N LEU A 52 6.83 -4.56 1.12
CA LEU A 52 5.78 -5.49 0.73
C LEU A 52 6.19 -6.33 -0.49
N TRP A 53 6.83 -5.70 -1.47
CA TRP A 53 7.41 -6.40 -2.62
C TRP A 53 8.54 -7.34 -2.23
N ASP A 54 9.47 -6.93 -1.36
CA ASP A 54 10.55 -7.78 -0.85
C ASP A 54 10.01 -9.06 -0.19
N ARG A 55 8.92 -8.92 0.59
CA ARG A 55 8.24 -10.05 1.23
C ARG A 55 7.55 -10.98 0.23
N LEU A 56 6.99 -10.44 -0.85
CA LEU A 56 6.23 -11.21 -1.85
C LEU A 56 7.13 -11.87 -2.90
N ASP A 57 8.23 -11.24 -3.27
CA ASP A 57 9.24 -11.77 -4.21
C ASP A 57 10.00 -12.98 -3.62
N GLY A 58 9.84 -13.25 -2.31
CA GLY A 58 10.39 -14.45 -1.68
C GLY A 58 11.90 -14.40 -1.49
N SER A 59 12.52 -13.22 -1.59
CA SER A 59 13.94 -13.01 -1.23
C SER A 59 14.24 -13.26 0.25
N TYR A 60 13.24 -13.57 1.07
CA TYR A 60 13.41 -14.19 2.37
C TYR A 60 14.03 -15.59 2.22
N ARG A 61 15.36 -15.67 2.11
CA ARG A 61 16.10 -16.92 2.24
C ARG A 61 15.83 -17.50 3.62
N LEU A 62 15.19 -18.67 3.66
CA LEU A 62 15.21 -19.51 4.86
C LEU A 62 16.67 -19.67 5.31
N PRO A 63 16.99 -19.50 6.61
CA PRO A 63 18.32 -19.83 7.09
C PRO A 63 18.58 -21.31 6.82
N VAL A 64 19.73 -21.61 6.21
CA VAL A 64 20.28 -22.97 6.07
C VAL A 64 20.82 -23.47 7.40
#